data_AF-A0A1J4TSZ4-F1
#
_entry.id   AF-A0A1J4TSZ4-F1
#
_cell.length_a   1.000
_cell.length_b   1.000
_cell.length_c   1.000
_cell.angle_alpha   90.00
_cell.angle_beta   90.00
_cell.angle_gamma   90.00
#
_symmetry.space_group_name_H-M   'P 1'
#
loop_
_entity.id
_entity.type
_entity.pdbx_description
1 polymer ?
#
loop_
_entity_poly.entity_id
_entity_poly.type
_entity_poly.pdbx_seq_one_letter_code
_entity_poly.pdbx_strand_id
1 'polypeptide(L)'
;MLIKISPHLKQLAKESPAIRKQFYATDLEAKDVTQLPDLLLEEAHTKVKGLVHKYDNRVLILLTLQCASYCRFCTRRRTVSQVASGVITKQDLFNMKTYILQNSQIKEIILSGGDPFTVVPLLKEALTIFSRIPQIKWEPEFRYQIQKELIASSYKL
;
A
#
# COMPACT_ATOMS: atom_id res chain seq x y z
N MET A 1 2.62 -6.01 22.23
CA MET A 1 2.99 -6.79 21.03
C MET A 1 1.89 -6.65 20.00
N LEU A 2 2.19 -6.12 18.80
CA LEU A 2 1.17 -5.91 17.77
C LEU A 2 0.75 -7.24 17.14
N ILE A 3 -0.53 -7.60 17.26
CA ILE A 3 -1.09 -8.84 16.70
C ILE A 3 -2.45 -8.53 16.07
N LYS A 4 -2.61 -8.91 14.80
CA LYS A 4 -3.89 -8.93 14.08
C LYS A 4 -3.88 -10.14 13.17
N ILE A 5 -4.88 -11.01 13.30
CA ILE A 5 -5.00 -12.23 12.51
C ILE A 5 -6.46 -12.38 12.10
N SER A 6 -6.72 -12.51 10.80
CA SER A 6 -8.06 -12.69 10.24
C SER A 6 -8.64 -14.06 10.66
N PRO A 7 -9.97 -14.21 10.75
CA PRO A 7 -10.59 -15.48 11.09
C PRO A 7 -10.14 -16.64 10.18
N HIS A 8 -10.04 -16.38 8.88
CA HIS A 8 -9.60 -17.37 7.89
C HIS A 8 -8.18 -17.88 8.19
N LEU A 9 -7.22 -16.97 8.45
CA LEU A 9 -5.86 -17.39 8.80
C LEU A 9 -5.78 -18.07 10.17
N LYS A 10 -6.65 -17.71 11.13
CA LYS A 10 -6.74 -18.45 12.40
C LYS A 10 -7.14 -19.90 12.18
N GLN A 11 -8.06 -20.18 11.26
CA GLN A 11 -8.46 -21.54 10.92
C GLN A 11 -7.31 -22.32 10.30
N LEU A 12 -6.68 -21.77 9.25
CA LEU A 12 -5.56 -22.40 8.58
C LEU A 12 -4.35 -22.65 9.50
N ALA A 13 -4.10 -21.75 10.46
CA ALA A 13 -3.01 -21.89 11.43
C ALA A 13 -3.24 -23.03 12.44
N LYS A 14 -4.46 -23.57 12.56
CA LYS A 14 -4.71 -24.78 13.37
C LYS A 14 -4.15 -26.03 12.71
N GLU A 15 -4.20 -26.07 11.38
CA GLU A 15 -3.84 -27.24 10.58
C GLU A 15 -2.41 -27.13 10.03
N SER A 16 -1.86 -25.92 9.90
CA SER A 16 -0.53 -25.68 9.35
C SER A 16 0.39 -24.95 10.33
N PRO A 17 1.41 -25.65 10.88
CA PRO A 17 2.47 -25.02 11.69
C PRO A 17 3.22 -23.93 10.92
N ALA A 18 3.38 -24.09 9.60
CA ALA A 18 4.05 -23.11 8.75
C ALA A 18 3.26 -21.80 8.67
N ILE A 19 1.92 -21.86 8.57
CA ILE A 19 1.07 -20.67 8.61
C ILE A 19 1.09 -20.06 10.01
N ARG A 20 1.05 -20.88 11.06
CA ARG A 20 1.13 -20.39 12.45
C ARG A 20 2.38 -19.53 12.69
N LYS A 21 3.56 -20.00 12.24
CA LYS A 21 4.84 -19.26 12.35
C LYS A 21 4.81 -17.90 11.65
N GLN A 22 3.99 -17.73 10.62
CA GLN A 22 3.92 -16.48 9.85
C GLN A 22 3.09 -15.39 10.53
N PHE A 23 2.15 -15.74 11.43
CA PHE A 23 1.18 -14.78 11.99
C PHE A 23 1.12 -14.73 13.52
N TYR A 24 1.52 -15.79 14.22
CA TYR A 24 1.58 -15.82 15.68
C TYR A 24 2.97 -15.43 16.15
N ALA A 25 3.02 -14.45 17.05
CA ALA A 25 4.26 -13.96 17.61
C ALA A 25 4.87 -14.97 18.60
N THR A 26 6.19 -14.92 18.72
CA THR A 26 6.95 -15.62 19.77
C THR A 26 7.52 -14.61 20.78
N ASP A 27 7.91 -15.08 21.97
CA ASP A 27 8.51 -14.23 23.00
C ASP A 27 9.84 -13.60 22.55
N LEU A 28 10.55 -14.25 21.62
CA LEU A 28 11.75 -13.69 20.98
C LEU A 28 11.48 -12.38 20.23
N GLU A 29 10.23 -12.13 19.87
CA GLU A 29 9.79 -10.94 19.14
C GLU A 29 9.18 -9.86 20.04
N ALA A 30 9.27 -10.02 21.37
CA ALA A 30 8.75 -9.11 22.40
C ALA A 30 9.54 -7.78 22.51
N LYS A 31 10.06 -7.28 21.39
CA LYS A 31 10.68 -5.95 21.30
C LYS A 31 9.62 -4.89 20.99
N ASP A 32 9.86 -3.67 21.46
CA ASP A 32 9.09 -2.51 21.02
C ASP A 32 9.25 -2.35 19.50
N VAL A 33 8.15 -2.54 18.78
CA VAL A 33 8.13 -2.53 17.32
C VAL A 33 8.32 -1.13 16.75
N THR A 34 8.06 -0.09 17.54
CA THR A 34 8.17 1.31 17.11
C THR A 34 9.62 1.79 17.00
N GLN A 35 10.53 1.12 17.69
CA GLN A 35 11.97 1.43 17.68
C GLN A 35 12.75 0.66 16.60
N LEU A 36 12.06 -0.13 15.78
CA LEU A 36 12.71 -0.86 14.69
C LEU A 36 13.19 0.12 13.60
N PRO A 37 14.43 -0.03 13.12
CA PRO A 37 14.97 0.84 12.08
C PRO A 37 14.23 0.66 10.75
N ASP A 38 14.27 1.69 9.91
CA ASP A 38 13.84 1.60 8.52
C ASP A 38 14.88 0.86 7.68
N LEU A 39 14.73 -0.46 7.61
CA LEU A 39 15.66 -1.34 6.88
C LEU A 39 15.72 -1.06 5.37
N LEU A 40 14.69 -0.41 4.80
CA LEU A 40 14.57 -0.18 3.37
C LEU A 40 14.84 1.27 2.96
N LEU A 41 15.07 2.15 3.94
CA LEU A 41 15.27 3.60 3.78
C LEU A 41 14.08 4.30 3.12
N GLU A 42 12.86 3.81 3.33
CA GLU A 42 11.65 4.37 2.71
C GLU A 42 11.41 5.82 3.12
N GLU A 43 11.69 6.19 4.36
CA GLU A 43 11.54 7.56 4.85
C GLU A 43 12.47 8.54 4.11
N ALA A 44 13.75 8.19 3.96
CA ALA A 44 14.73 9.02 3.26
C ALA A 44 14.37 9.22 1.77
N HIS A 45 13.64 8.27 1.20
CA HIS A 45 13.18 8.31 -0.19
C HIS A 45 11.72 8.76 -0.33
N THR A 46 11.05 9.17 0.74
CA THR A 46 9.70 9.73 0.68
C THR A 46 9.76 11.17 0.16
N LYS A 47 9.02 11.47 -0.92
CA LYS A 47 9.10 12.76 -1.62
C LYS A 47 7.86 13.63 -1.41
N VAL A 48 6.72 12.98 -1.35
CA VAL A 48 5.48 13.52 -0.82
C VAL A 48 4.87 12.46 0.09
N LYS A 49 3.95 12.86 0.98
CA LYS A 49 3.32 11.94 1.94
C LYS A 49 2.82 10.68 1.21
N GLY A 50 3.30 9.51 1.63
CA GLY A 50 2.90 8.21 1.08
C GLY A 50 3.54 7.82 -0.26
N LEU A 51 4.42 8.63 -0.86
CA LEU A 51 5.13 8.29 -2.10
C LEU A 51 6.64 8.18 -1.85
N VAL A 52 7.15 6.96 -2.05
CA VAL A 52 8.57 6.64 -1.98
C VAL A 52 9.12 6.54 -3.40
N HIS A 53 10.13 7.35 -3.72
CA HIS A 53 10.84 7.34 -5.00
C HIS A 53 12.32 6.99 -4.75
N LYS A 54 12.62 5.68 -4.74
CA LYS A 54 13.97 5.14 -4.53
C LYS A 54 14.67 4.74 -5.83
N TYR A 55 13.90 4.36 -6.85
CA TYR A 55 14.40 3.89 -8.14
C TYR A 55 13.87 4.78 -9.26
N ASP A 56 14.71 5.09 -10.24
CA ASP A 56 14.42 6.12 -11.24
C ASP A 56 13.10 5.93 -12.01
N ASN A 57 12.76 4.69 -12.35
CA ASN A 57 11.64 4.40 -13.23
C ASN A 57 10.32 4.04 -12.53
N ARG A 58 10.27 4.04 -11.19
CA ARG A 58 9.11 3.55 -10.45
C ARG A 58 8.93 4.21 -9.09
N VAL A 59 7.67 4.36 -8.69
CA VAL A 59 7.32 4.84 -7.35
C VAL A 59 6.51 3.80 -6.59
N LEU A 60 6.70 3.78 -5.28
CA LEU A 60 5.91 3.00 -4.35
C LEU A 60 4.94 3.93 -3.60
N ILE A 61 3.65 3.63 -3.66
CA ILE A 61 2.60 4.37 -2.96
C ILE A 61 2.14 3.57 -1.75
N LEU A 62 2.40 4.10 -0.56
CA LEU A 62 1.90 3.56 0.71
C LEU A 62 0.47 4.06 0.90
N LEU A 63 -0.49 3.39 0.28
CA LEU A 63 -1.89 3.85 0.22
C LEU A 63 -2.60 3.73 1.56
N THR A 64 -2.23 2.71 2.34
CA THR A 64 -2.72 2.46 3.69
C THR A 64 -1.64 1.78 4.50
N LEU A 65 -1.69 1.90 5.82
CA LEU A 65 -0.86 1.09 6.72
C LEU A 65 -1.65 -0.09 7.31
N GLN A 66 -2.88 -0.31 6.88
CA GLN A 66 -3.73 -1.39 7.35
C GLN A 66 -3.48 -2.69 6.56
N CYS A 67 -3.41 -3.82 7.27
CA CYS A 67 -3.48 -5.16 6.69
C CYS A 67 -4.66 -5.94 7.26
N ALA A 68 -5.11 -6.99 6.56
CA ALA A 68 -6.06 -7.96 7.11
C ALA A 68 -5.45 -8.75 8.28
N SER A 69 -4.16 -9.08 8.18
CA SER A 69 -3.35 -9.71 9.24
C SER A 69 -1.92 -9.19 9.20
N TYR A 70 -1.23 -9.26 10.34
CA TYR A 70 0.17 -8.80 10.45
C TYR A 70 1.14 -9.97 10.39
N CYS A 71 1.93 -10.01 9.32
CA CYS A 71 2.99 -11.00 9.14
C CYS A 71 4.11 -10.75 10.15
N ARG A 72 4.66 -11.81 10.76
CA ARG A 72 5.76 -11.71 11.73
C ARG A 72 7.07 -11.24 11.10
N PHE A 73 7.21 -11.46 9.80
CA PHE A 73 8.34 -11.06 8.96
C PHE A 73 8.09 -9.75 8.17
N CYS A 74 7.09 -8.96 8.55
CA CYS A 74 6.79 -7.71 7.83
C CYS A 74 7.95 -6.71 7.92
N THR A 75 8.51 -6.30 6.78
CA THR A 75 9.58 -5.28 6.70
C THR A 75 9.12 -3.89 7.17
N ARG A 76 7.80 -3.66 7.19
CA ARG A 76 7.16 -2.42 7.63
C ARG A 76 6.50 -2.55 9.01
N ARG A 77 6.91 -3.53 9.82
CA ARG A 77 6.34 -3.78 11.16
C ARG A 77 6.36 -2.55 12.08
N ARG A 78 7.29 -1.62 11.86
CA ARG A 78 7.38 -0.33 12.56
C ARG A 78 6.19 0.62 12.30
N THR A 79 5.57 0.52 11.11
CA THR A 79 4.54 1.47 10.63
C THR A 79 3.18 0.83 10.39
N VAL A 80 3.08 -0.46 10.04
CA VAL A 80 1.86 -1.22 9.62
C VAL A 80 0.72 -1.34 10.67
N SER A 81 0.77 -0.55 11.74
CA SER A 81 -0.33 -0.39 12.70
C SER A 81 -0.62 1.04 13.11
N GLN A 82 0.19 1.99 12.64
CA GLN A 82 -0.01 3.40 12.92
C GLN A 82 -0.99 3.99 11.88
N VAL A 83 -2.17 3.36 11.76
CA VAL A 83 -3.13 3.68 10.68
C VAL A 83 -3.49 5.17 10.71
N ALA A 84 -3.64 5.75 11.90
CA ALA A 84 -3.96 7.16 12.08
C ALA A 84 -2.88 8.10 11.49
N SER A 85 -1.59 7.79 11.64
CA SER A 85 -0.51 8.63 11.09
C SER A 85 -0.32 8.42 9.59
N GLY A 86 -0.74 7.26 9.06
CA GLY A 86 -0.61 6.89 7.65
C GLY A 86 -1.84 7.14 6.77
N VAL A 87 -2.86 7.87 7.25
CA VAL A 87 -4.06 8.14 6.46
C VAL A 87 -3.72 8.98 5.22
N ILE A 88 -4.00 8.44 4.04
CA ILE A 88 -3.86 9.13 2.76
C ILE A 88 -5.20 9.76 2.37
N THR A 89 -5.16 11.05 2.08
CA THR A 89 -6.31 11.82 1.62
C THR A 89 -6.33 11.92 0.10
N LYS A 90 -7.47 12.35 -0.46
CA LYS A 90 -7.56 12.69 -1.89
C LYS A 90 -6.55 13.76 -2.31
N GLN A 91 -6.30 14.76 -1.46
CA GLN A 91 -5.30 15.80 -1.75
C GLN A 91 -3.89 15.22 -1.83
N ASP A 92 -3.57 14.25 -0.97
CA ASP A 92 -2.28 13.54 -1.04
C ASP A 92 -2.13 12.81 -2.37
N LEU A 93 -3.18 12.13 -2.86
CA LEU A 93 -3.16 11.48 -4.19
C LEU A 93 -2.92 12.48 -5.34
N PHE A 94 -3.49 13.69 -5.26
CA PHE A 94 -3.20 14.74 -6.24
C PHE A 94 -1.75 15.23 -6.14
N ASN A 95 -1.21 15.41 -4.93
CA ASN A 95 0.19 15.79 -4.74
C ASN A 95 1.14 14.74 -5.32
N MET A 96 0.84 13.45 -5.11
CA MET A 96 1.56 12.33 -5.73
C MET A 96 1.50 12.38 -7.26
N LYS A 97 0.30 12.59 -7.82
CA LYS A 97 0.14 12.74 -9.27
C LYS A 97 0.98 13.88 -9.83
N THR A 98 0.97 15.05 -9.17
CA THR A 98 1.77 16.21 -9.57
C THR A 98 3.27 15.88 -9.58
N TYR A 99 3.76 15.26 -8.51
CA TYR A 99 5.15 14.81 -8.43
C TYR A 99 5.51 13.84 -9.57
N ILE A 100 4.65 12.86 -9.85
CA ILE A 100 4.88 11.88 -10.92
C ILE A 100 4.90 12.57 -12.29
N LEU A 101 3.99 13.49 -12.56
CA LEU A 101 3.94 14.24 -13.83
C LEU A 101 5.22 15.06 -14.06
N GLN A 102 5.81 15.64 -13.02
CA GLN A 102 7.06 16.38 -13.07
C GLN A 102 8.30 15.51 -13.30
N ASN A 103 8.17 14.19 -13.16
CA ASN A 103 9.26 13.22 -13.27
C ASN A 103 8.97 12.24 -14.42
N SER A 104 9.32 12.65 -15.64
CA SER A 104 9.00 11.91 -16.88
C SER A 104 9.66 10.53 -16.98
N GLN A 105 10.70 10.28 -16.20
CA GLN A 105 11.39 9.00 -16.08
C GLN A 105 10.56 7.92 -15.38
N ILE A 106 9.57 8.30 -14.55
CA ILE A 106 8.71 7.35 -13.84
C ILE A 106 7.76 6.69 -14.85
N LYS A 107 7.81 5.36 -14.94
CA LYS A 107 6.98 4.55 -15.85
C LYS A 107 6.01 3.61 -15.12
N GLU A 108 6.23 3.38 -13.84
CA GLU A 108 5.49 2.40 -13.05
C GLU A 108 5.09 2.95 -11.67
N ILE A 109 3.89 2.58 -11.22
CA ILE A 109 3.36 2.91 -9.91
C ILE A 109 3.00 1.59 -9.20
N ILE A 110 3.60 1.36 -8.03
CA ILE A 110 3.31 0.21 -7.18
C ILE A 110 2.41 0.67 -6.04
N LEU A 111 1.16 0.20 -6.00
CA LEU A 111 0.23 0.47 -4.90
C LEU A 111 0.45 -0.55 -3.78
N SER A 112 0.81 -0.08 -2.60
CA SER A 112 1.24 -0.91 -1.47
C SER A 112 0.96 -0.20 -0.12
N GLY A 113 1.87 -0.36 0.85
CA GLY A 113 1.74 0.06 2.23
C GLY A 113 1.62 -1.17 3.13
N GLY A 114 0.45 -1.33 3.73
CA GLY A 114 -0.04 -2.61 4.21
C GLY A 114 -0.64 -3.39 3.04
N ASP A 115 -1.96 -3.56 3.07
CA ASP A 115 -2.72 -4.21 2.01
C ASP A 115 -3.74 -3.21 1.41
N PRO A 116 -3.53 -2.73 0.17
CA PRO A 116 -4.43 -1.78 -0.49
C PRO A 116 -5.88 -2.25 -0.60
N PHE A 117 -6.12 -3.56 -0.65
CA PHE A 117 -7.47 -4.11 -0.73
C PHE A 117 -8.27 -3.97 0.56
N THR A 118 -7.63 -3.57 1.66
CA THR A 118 -8.33 -3.25 2.92
C THR A 118 -9.04 -1.89 2.89
N VAL A 119 -8.75 -1.04 1.90
CA VAL A 119 -9.33 0.31 1.72
C VAL A 119 -9.82 0.52 0.28
N VAL A 120 -10.70 -0.37 -0.19
CA VAL A 120 -11.21 -0.39 -1.58
C VAL A 120 -11.65 0.98 -2.13
N PRO A 121 -12.39 1.84 -1.39
CA PRO A 121 -12.77 3.16 -1.90
C PRO A 121 -11.56 4.03 -2.28
N LEU A 122 -10.55 4.07 -1.40
CA LEU A 122 -9.32 4.82 -1.63
C LEU A 122 -8.48 4.21 -2.76
N LEU A 123 -8.42 2.88 -2.85
CA LEU A 123 -7.78 2.17 -3.97
C LEU A 123 -8.40 2.54 -5.31
N LYS A 124 -9.74 2.54 -5.40
CA LYS A 124 -10.46 2.98 -6.60
C LYS A 124 -10.16 4.42 -6.96
N GLU A 125 -10.10 5.31 -5.98
CA GLU A 125 -9.75 6.72 -6.21
C GLU A 125 -8.31 6.88 -6.71
N ALA A 126 -7.34 6.17 -6.14
CA ALA A 126 -5.96 6.16 -6.60
C ALA A 126 -5.84 5.65 -8.05
N LEU A 127 -6.50 4.53 -8.38
CA LEU A 127 -6.52 3.98 -9.75
C LEU A 127 -7.14 4.97 -10.74
N THR A 128 -8.22 5.65 -10.35
CA THR A 128 -8.86 6.70 -11.15
C THR A 128 -7.92 7.84 -11.47
N ILE A 129 -7.20 8.34 -10.46
CA ILE A 129 -6.32 9.50 -10.59
C ILE A 129 -5.07 9.12 -11.41
N PHE A 130 -4.46 7.97 -11.12
CA PHE A 130 -3.18 7.55 -11.69
C PHE A 130 -3.30 6.94 -13.09
N SER A 131 -4.43 6.32 -13.44
CA SER A 131 -4.69 5.83 -14.81
C SER A 131 -4.67 6.93 -15.87
N ARG A 132 -4.84 8.19 -15.46
CA ARG A 132 -4.80 9.37 -16.34
C ARG A 132 -3.40 9.96 -16.52
N ILE A 133 -2.37 9.38 -15.91
CA ILE A 133 -0.98 9.84 -16.07
C ILE A 133 -0.42 9.27 -17.38
N PRO A 134 -0.02 10.12 -18.34
CA PRO A 134 0.32 9.68 -19.70
C PRO A 134 1.60 8.84 -19.75
N GLN A 135 2.59 9.12 -18.90
CA GLN A 135 3.87 8.37 -18.90
C GLN A 135 3.79 6.98 -18.24
N ILE A 136 2.68 6.64 -17.57
CA ILE A 136 2.49 5.33 -16.95
C ILE A 136 1.80 4.40 -17.94
N LYS A 137 2.46 3.30 -18.26
CA LYS A 137 1.89 2.26 -19.12
C LYS A 137 1.06 1.31 -18.26
N TRP A 138 -0.19 1.15 -18.65
CA TRP A 138 -1.11 0.19 -18.06
C TRP A 138 -1.39 -0.89 -19.10
N GLU A 139 -1.63 -2.13 -18.65
CA GLU A 139 -2.11 -3.17 -19.55
C GLU A 139 -3.40 -2.69 -20.25
N PRO A 140 -3.52 -2.87 -21.58
CA PRO A 140 -4.62 -2.29 -22.36
C PRO A 140 -6.01 -2.66 -21.82
N GLU A 141 -6.19 -3.91 -21.43
CA GLU A 141 -7.44 -4.45 -20.88
C GLU A 141 -7.80 -3.79 -19.54
N PHE A 142 -6.80 -3.62 -18.67
CA PHE A 142 -6.97 -2.94 -17.39
C PHE A 142 -7.34 -1.47 -17.59
N ARG A 143 -6.69 -0.79 -18.53
CA ARG A 143 -6.99 0.60 -18.87
C ARG A 143 -8.41 0.76 -19.40
N TYR A 144 -8.85 -0.15 -20.27
CA TYR A 144 -10.22 -0.16 -20.80
C TYR A 144 -11.26 -0.37 -19.69
N GLN A 145 -11.03 -1.33 -18.80
CA GLN A 145 -11.95 -1.62 -17.70
C GLN A 145 -12.09 -0.43 -16.74
N ILE A 146 -10.97 0.20 -16.35
CA ILE A 146 -10.98 1.39 -15.50
C ILE A 146 -11.72 2.54 -16.19
N GLN A 147 -11.46 2.79 -17.48
CA GLN A 147 -12.16 3.82 -18.24
C GLN A 147 -13.68 3.55 -18.31
N LYS A 148 -14.08 2.31 -18.55
CA LYS A 148 -15.49 1.90 -18.60
C LYS A 148 -16.19 2.12 -17.26
N GLU A 149 -15.57 1.73 -16.14
CA GLU A 149 -16.13 1.95 -14.80
C GLU A 149 -16.20 3.44 -14.44
N LEU A 150 -15.21 4.23 -14.87
CA LEU A 150 -15.22 5.68 -14.68
C LEU A 150 -16.35 6.37 -15.45
N ILE A 151 -16.53 5.99 -16.71
CA ILE A 151 -17.61 6.49 -17.56
C ILE A 151 -18.97 6.09 -16.96
N ALA A 152 -19.13 4.84 -16.52
CA ALA A 152 -20.35 4.38 -15.87
C ALA A 152 -20.67 5.12 -14.55
N SER A 153 -19.63 5.54 -13.81
CA SER A 153 -19.80 6.33 -12.58
C SER A 153 -20.16 7.80 -12.83
N SER A 154 -19.78 8.38 -13.98
CA SER A 154 -20.16 9.76 -14.34
C SER A 154 -21.60 9.92 -14.81
N TYR A 155 -22.27 8.83 -15.18
CA TYR A 155 -23.70 8.82 -15.59
C TYR A 155 -24.68 8.49 -14.44
N LYS A 156 -24.19 8.36 -13.20
CA LYS A 156 -25.01 8.16 -11.99
C LYS A 156 -25.25 9.44 -11.18
N LEU A 157 -25.12 10.61 -11.82
CA LEU A 157 -25.51 11.91 -11.27
C LEU A 157 -26.90 12.28 -11.76
#